data_AF-A0A6G0KAG2-F1
#
_entry.id   AF-A0A6G0KAG2-F1
#
_cell.length_a   1.000
_cell.length_b   1.000
_cell.length_c   1.000
_cell.angle_alpha   90.00
_cell.angle_beta   90.00
_cell.angle_gamma   90.00
#
_symmetry.space_group_name_H-M   'P 1'
#
loop_
_entity.id
_entity.type
_entity.pdbx_description
1 polymer ?
#
loop_
_entity_poly.entity_id
_entity_poly.type
_entity_poly.pdbx_seq_one_letter_code
_entity_poly.pdbx_strand_id
1 'polypeptide(L)'
;MTFTACLFLIIGETSYAFVGCQIPGNLLFAIGGTALNLNANRGAVVLAYLFMQLHITIAMSVILNPVLYILERGVLGMHKRPHLAAIDEESPAFEGINTPQKDRVSAIGATAGPSVTSFADAEYDLSPEALIEEYHNSGPIVTAKYMTLRIAVVVILLVIAIIFKDHFIDFTDFVGAWAVSMACIILPIFFYFKVFWNRTPWYEKAVGAFIIVICAGLGVYVTYTTGKNLFLNIVSDKTFPYCPSDYDMVVYTNETFYGNK
;
A
#
# COMPACT_ATOMS: atom_id res chain seq x y z
N MET A 1 3.47 17.12 3.67
CA MET A 1 3.18 17.00 2.22
C MET A 1 4.26 17.69 1.39
N THR A 2 4.58 18.98 1.61
CA THR A 2 5.63 19.67 0.83
C THR A 2 7.02 19.07 0.99
N PHE A 3 7.46 18.82 2.23
CA PHE A 3 8.78 18.21 2.49
C PHE A 3 8.96 16.84 1.79
N THR A 4 7.97 15.96 1.94
CA THR A 4 7.98 14.64 1.29
C THR A 4 7.96 14.74 -0.23
N ALA A 5 7.19 15.68 -0.80
CA ALA A 5 7.19 15.93 -2.23
C ALA A 5 8.56 16.38 -2.73
N CYS A 6 9.22 17.31 -2.02
CA CYS A 6 10.57 17.75 -2.38
C CYS A 6 11.58 16.58 -2.38
N LEU A 7 11.52 15.69 -1.38
CA LEU A 7 12.41 14.52 -1.34
C LEU A 7 12.19 13.57 -2.53
N PHE A 8 10.94 13.26 -2.87
CA PHE A 8 10.63 12.41 -4.02
C PHE A 8 11.04 13.06 -5.35
N LEU A 9 10.85 14.38 -5.49
CA LEU A 9 11.30 15.11 -6.67
C LEU A 9 12.82 15.07 -6.82
N ILE A 10 13.57 15.33 -5.74
CA ILE A 10 15.05 15.27 -5.78
C ILE A 10 15.52 13.87 -6.16
N ILE A 11 14.97 12.81 -5.55
CA ILE A 11 15.35 11.42 -5.87
C ILE A 11 15.00 11.08 -7.33
N GLY A 12 13.83 11.49 -7.81
CA GLY A 12 13.38 11.26 -9.18
C GLY A 12 14.26 11.98 -10.21
N GLU A 13 14.48 13.28 -10.03
CA GLU A 13 15.30 14.10 -10.95
C GLU A 13 16.75 13.64 -10.98
N THR A 14 17.36 13.36 -9.83
CA THR A 14 18.74 12.86 -9.78
C THR A 14 18.86 11.50 -10.43
N SER A 15 17.93 10.57 -10.15
CA SER A 15 17.92 9.24 -10.79
C SER A 15 17.80 9.33 -12.31
N TYR A 16 16.93 10.22 -12.79
CA TYR A 16 16.76 10.48 -14.23
C TYR A 16 17.97 11.15 -14.86
N ALA A 17 18.64 12.08 -14.18
CA ALA A 17 19.84 12.74 -14.72
C ALA A 17 21.01 11.75 -14.93
N PHE A 18 21.16 10.74 -14.07
CA PHE A 18 22.28 9.79 -14.16
C PHE A 18 21.99 8.54 -15.01
N VAL A 19 20.76 8.02 -14.96
CA VAL A 19 20.39 6.75 -15.60
C VAL A 19 19.55 6.98 -16.86
N GLY A 20 18.96 8.17 -17.00
CA GLY A 20 18.16 8.57 -18.14
C GLY A 20 16.97 7.64 -18.34
N CYS A 21 16.91 7.08 -19.53
CA CYS A 21 15.83 6.23 -19.96
C CYS A 21 15.93 4.76 -19.45
N GLN A 22 17.11 4.34 -18.96
CA GLN A 22 17.37 2.96 -18.57
C GLN A 22 17.10 2.69 -17.08
N ILE A 23 16.22 3.48 -16.46
CA ILE A 23 15.92 3.35 -15.03
C ILE A 23 15.25 1.98 -14.78
N PRO A 24 15.87 1.10 -13.99
CA PRO A 24 15.27 -0.18 -13.67
C PRO A 24 14.11 0.01 -12.69
N GLY A 25 13.26 -1.02 -12.62
CA GLY A 25 12.10 -1.07 -11.72
C GLY A 25 12.39 -0.78 -10.25
N ASN A 26 13.64 -1.00 -9.84
CA ASN A 26 14.13 -0.77 -8.50
C ASN A 26 15.52 -0.11 -8.58
N LEU A 27 15.64 1.11 -8.04
CA LEU A 27 16.87 1.89 -8.03
C LEU A 27 18.04 1.17 -7.34
N LEU A 28 17.75 0.25 -6.42
CA LEU A 28 18.76 -0.55 -5.74
C LEU A 28 19.49 -1.47 -6.72
N PHE A 29 18.81 -1.97 -7.76
CA PHE A 29 19.44 -2.73 -8.84
C PHE A 29 20.28 -1.84 -9.76
N ALA A 30 19.91 -0.55 -9.92
CA ALA A 30 20.70 0.40 -10.70
C ALA A 30 22.08 0.65 -10.09
N ILE A 31 22.16 0.80 -8.76
CA ILE A 31 23.41 1.04 -8.04
C ILE A 31 24.21 -0.23 -7.73
N GLY A 32 23.54 -1.40 -7.76
CA GLY A 32 24.15 -2.70 -7.48
C GLY A 32 24.89 -3.29 -8.68
N GLY A 33 24.46 -2.96 -9.89
CA GLY A 33 25.08 -3.43 -11.14
C GLY A 33 26.16 -2.48 -11.65
N THR A 34 27.23 -3.03 -12.24
CA THR A 34 28.20 -2.26 -13.03
C THR A 34 27.68 -1.93 -14.43
N ALA A 35 26.49 -2.44 -14.79
CA ALA A 35 25.93 -2.38 -16.13
C ALA A 35 25.73 -0.94 -16.61
N LEU A 36 25.32 -0.02 -15.73
CA LEU A 36 24.99 1.39 -16.05
C LEU A 36 26.19 2.36 -15.95
N ASN A 37 27.42 1.85 -15.89
CA ASN A 37 28.66 2.64 -15.68
C ASN A 37 28.62 3.53 -14.42
N LEU A 38 27.81 3.16 -13.43
CA LEU A 38 27.78 3.80 -12.13
C LEU A 38 28.88 3.18 -11.25
N ASN A 39 29.99 3.90 -11.07
CA ASN A 39 31.08 3.48 -10.18
C ASN A 39 30.81 3.93 -8.73
N ALA A 40 29.87 3.26 -8.06
CA ALA A 40 29.57 3.50 -6.65
C ALA A 40 30.51 2.69 -5.75
N ASN A 41 30.87 3.23 -4.58
CA ASN A 41 31.66 2.50 -3.59
C ASN A 41 30.90 1.24 -3.13
N ARG A 42 31.49 0.06 -3.34
CA ARG A 42 30.88 -1.24 -3.02
C ARG A 42 30.39 -1.35 -1.57
N GLY A 43 31.11 -0.72 -0.62
CA GLY A 43 30.72 -0.71 0.78
C GLY A 43 29.40 0.05 1.03
N ALA A 44 29.21 1.20 0.35
CA ALA A 44 28.00 2.00 0.47
C ALA A 44 26.79 1.30 -0.18
N VAL A 45 27.00 0.61 -1.30
CA VAL A 45 25.96 -0.19 -1.96
C VAL A 45 25.49 -1.32 -1.04
N VAL A 46 26.40 -2.11 -0.48
CA VAL A 46 26.05 -3.19 0.45
C VAL A 46 25.32 -2.64 1.67
N LEU A 47 25.76 -1.51 2.22
CA LEU A 47 25.11 -0.86 3.35
C LEU A 47 23.67 -0.44 3.01
N ALA A 48 23.42 0.10 1.81
CA ALA A 48 22.09 0.44 1.34
C ALA A 48 21.18 -0.80 1.22
N TYR A 49 21.70 -1.92 0.70
CA TYR A 49 20.98 -3.19 0.64
C TYR A 49 20.62 -3.73 2.04
N LEU A 50 21.55 -3.64 3.00
CA LEU A 50 21.29 -4.06 4.39
C LEU A 50 20.23 -3.20 5.06
N PHE A 51 20.26 -1.88 4.88
CA PHE A 51 19.24 -1.00 5.44
C PHE A 51 17.87 -1.20 4.79
N MET A 52 17.80 -1.41 3.47
CA MET A 52 16.53 -1.73 2.80
C MET A 52 15.98 -3.08 3.26
N GLN A 53 16.83 -4.10 3.44
CA GLN A 53 16.41 -5.40 3.98
C GLN A 53 15.90 -5.28 5.42
N LEU A 54 16.61 -4.54 6.28
CA LEU A 54 16.17 -4.26 7.64
C LEU A 54 14.81 -3.53 7.65
N HIS A 55 14.66 -2.52 6.79
CA HIS A 55 13.41 -1.78 6.67
C HIS A 55 12.24 -2.67 6.24
N ILE A 56 12.42 -3.47 5.18
CA ILE A 56 11.37 -4.36 4.64
C ILE A 56 10.97 -5.42 5.66
N THR A 57 11.91 -6.01 6.40
CA THR A 57 11.58 -7.04 7.41
C THR A 57 10.74 -6.48 8.57
N ILE A 58 11.07 -5.27 9.05
CA ILE A 58 10.29 -4.58 10.08
C ILE A 58 8.90 -4.19 9.53
N ALA A 59 8.86 -3.56 8.35
CA ALA A 59 7.62 -3.11 7.72
C ALA A 59 6.66 -4.27 7.43
N MET A 60 7.17 -5.41 6.97
CA MET A 60 6.38 -6.59 6.66
C MET A 60 5.64 -7.11 7.90
N SER A 61 6.30 -7.14 9.06
CA SER A 61 5.66 -7.54 10.33
C SER A 61 4.57 -6.55 10.76
N VAL A 62 4.87 -5.25 10.70
CA VAL A 62 3.95 -4.18 11.14
C VAL A 62 2.71 -4.10 10.23
N ILE A 63 2.86 -4.31 8.92
CA ILE A 63 1.76 -4.19 7.96
C ILE A 63 0.93 -5.48 7.88
N LEU A 64 1.56 -6.67 7.91
CA LEU A 64 0.81 -7.91 7.76
C LEU A 64 -0.06 -8.23 8.96
N ASN A 65 0.39 -7.97 10.19
CA ASN A 65 -0.36 -8.32 11.39
C ASN A 65 -1.79 -7.74 11.40
N PRO A 66 -2.03 -6.44 11.16
CA PRO A 66 -3.38 -5.90 11.08
C PRO A 66 -4.17 -6.41 9.86
N VAL A 67 -3.50 -6.65 8.72
CA VAL A 67 -4.17 -7.18 7.52
C VAL A 67 -4.69 -8.60 7.77
N LEU A 68 -3.87 -9.45 8.39
CA LEU A 68 -4.26 -10.81 8.76
C LEU A 68 -5.40 -10.79 9.78
N TYR A 69 -5.37 -9.90 10.76
CA TYR A 69 -6.44 -9.74 11.73
C TYR A 69 -7.79 -9.35 11.08
N ILE A 70 -7.77 -8.37 10.16
CA ILE A 70 -8.98 -7.96 9.42
C ILE A 70 -9.47 -9.09 8.51
N LEU A 71 -8.56 -9.85 7.89
CA LEU A 71 -8.90 -10.97 7.03
C LEU A 71 -9.50 -12.14 7.81
N GLU A 72 -8.95 -12.45 8.99
CA GLU A 72 -9.49 -13.46 9.91
C GLU A 72 -10.91 -13.08 10.35
N ARG A 73 -11.14 -11.81 10.67
CA ARG A 73 -12.48 -11.29 10.96
C ARG A 73 -13.43 -11.40 9.77
N GLY A 74 -12.97 -11.11 8.56
CA GLY A 74 -13.78 -11.16 7.35
C GLY A 74 -14.13 -12.59 6.89
N VAL A 75 -13.16 -13.50 6.89
CA VAL A 75 -13.28 -14.85 6.31
C VAL A 75 -13.77 -15.86 7.33
N LEU A 76 -13.29 -15.80 8.57
CA LEU A 76 -13.61 -16.77 9.62
C LEU A 76 -14.65 -16.23 10.61
N GLY A 77 -14.98 -14.93 10.56
CA GLY A 77 -16.06 -14.34 11.35
C GLY A 77 -15.78 -14.25 12.86
N MET A 78 -14.52 -14.38 13.26
CA MET A 78 -14.06 -14.22 14.65
C MET A 78 -13.85 -12.73 14.97
N HIS A 79 -13.92 -12.31 16.24
CA HIS A 79 -14.02 -10.90 16.65
C HIS A 79 -15.28 -10.19 16.12
N LYS A 80 -16.39 -10.93 15.93
CA LYS A 80 -17.69 -10.31 15.68
C LYS A 80 -18.04 -9.45 16.90
N ARG A 81 -18.15 -8.14 16.67
CA ARG A 81 -18.76 -7.21 17.64
C ARG A 81 -20.08 -7.83 18.09
N PRO A 82 -20.42 -7.79 19.39
CA PRO A 82 -21.81 -7.95 19.79
C PRO A 82 -22.61 -6.98 18.92
N HIS A 83 -23.62 -7.49 18.21
CA HIS A 83 -24.52 -6.64 17.44
C HIS A 83 -25.06 -5.59 18.40
N LEU A 84 -24.50 -4.37 18.37
CA LEU A 84 -25.23 -3.20 18.81
C LEU A 84 -26.47 -3.19 17.92
N ALA A 85 -27.62 -3.40 18.56
CA ALA A 85 -28.92 -3.36 17.92
C ALA A 85 -28.94 -2.17 16.96
N ALA A 86 -29.42 -2.41 15.74
CA ALA A 86 -29.60 -1.35 14.76
C ALA A 86 -30.37 -0.21 15.43
N ILE A 87 -29.68 0.90 15.69
CA ILE A 87 -30.36 2.13 16.03
C ILE A 87 -30.99 2.56 14.71
N ASP A 88 -32.32 2.52 14.71
CA ASP A 88 -33.17 2.83 13.57
C ASP A 88 -32.78 4.13 12.86
N GLU A 89 -33.03 4.09 11.56
CA GLU A 89 -32.61 4.98 10.48
C GLU A 89 -33.21 6.40 10.53
N GLU A 90 -33.64 6.91 11.68
CA GLU A 90 -34.34 8.20 11.78
C GLU A 90 -34.11 8.92 13.13
N SER A 91 -32.96 9.58 13.30
CA SER A 91 -32.82 10.66 14.30
C SER A 91 -31.60 11.55 14.02
N PRO A 92 -31.74 12.90 13.99
CA PRO A 92 -30.65 13.83 13.73
C PRO A 92 -29.80 14.02 15.01
N ALA A 93 -29.02 13.01 15.40
CA ALA A 93 -28.06 13.11 16.48
C ALA A 93 -26.65 13.41 15.94
N PHE A 94 -26.52 14.54 15.25
CA PHE A 94 -25.24 15.21 15.02
C PHE A 94 -25.22 16.53 15.80
N GLU A 95 -25.52 16.46 17.10
CA GLU A 95 -25.19 17.51 18.07
C GLU A 95 -24.53 16.83 19.26
N GLY A 96 -23.22 17.02 19.40
CA GLY A 96 -22.47 16.40 20.48
C GLY A 96 -20.98 16.18 20.25
N ILE A 97 -20.36 16.77 19.21
CA ILE A 97 -18.90 16.95 19.20
C ILE A 97 -18.60 18.08 20.20
N ASN A 98 -18.57 17.76 21.49
CA ASN A 98 -18.03 18.63 22.52
C ASN A 98 -16.94 17.87 23.27
N THR A 99 -15.69 18.26 23.00
CA THR A 99 -14.47 18.20 23.84
C THR A 99 -14.39 17.14 24.95
N PRO A 100 -13.31 16.31 25.02
CA PRO A 100 -13.10 15.41 26.14
C PRO A 100 -13.03 16.21 27.45
N GLN A 101 -14.05 16.06 28.29
CA GLN A 101 -14.06 16.64 29.62
C GLN A 101 -13.00 15.94 30.47
N LYS A 102 -11.94 16.70 30.74
CA LYS A 102 -10.98 16.50 31.81
C LYS A 102 -11.79 16.44 33.13
N ASP A 103 -11.93 15.25 33.71
CA ASP A 103 -12.00 14.97 35.15
C ASP A 103 -12.46 13.52 35.43
N ARG A 104 -11.52 12.57 35.35
CA ARG A 104 -11.41 11.50 36.35
C ARG A 104 -9.94 11.30 36.69
N VAL A 105 -9.61 11.73 37.90
CA VAL A 105 -8.28 11.68 38.50
C VAL A 105 -7.85 10.23 38.73
N SER A 106 -6.79 9.84 38.03
CA SER A 106 -5.61 9.12 38.51
C SER A 106 -5.79 7.88 39.41
N ALA A 107 -5.49 6.71 38.85
CA ALA A 107 -4.69 5.70 39.54
C ALA A 107 -4.09 4.67 38.55
N ILE A 108 -2.77 4.78 38.38
CA ILE A 108 -1.80 3.71 38.06
C ILE A 108 -1.56 3.41 36.57
N GLY A 109 -0.37 3.81 36.12
CA GLY A 109 0.41 3.05 35.13
C GLY A 109 0.45 3.61 33.72
N ALA A 110 1.24 4.67 33.51
CA ALA A 110 1.77 4.98 32.19
C ALA A 110 2.77 3.89 31.77
N THR A 111 2.28 2.80 31.19
CA THR A 111 3.09 1.88 30.38
C THR A 111 2.64 2.02 28.94
N ALA A 112 3.60 2.28 28.06
CA ALA A 112 3.42 2.43 26.62
C ALA A 112 2.58 1.27 26.06
N GLY A 113 1.33 1.55 25.72
CA GLY A 113 0.45 0.61 25.02
C GLY A 113 0.95 0.42 23.58
N PRO A 114 0.85 -0.80 23.02
CA PRO A 114 1.22 -1.04 21.63
C PRO A 114 0.27 -0.28 20.70
N SER A 115 0.83 0.21 19.60
CA SER A 115 0.18 1.01 18.56
C SER A 115 -1.23 0.51 18.22
N VAL A 116 -2.21 1.40 18.30
CA VAL A 116 -3.58 1.20 17.81
C VAL A 116 -3.50 0.80 16.33
N THR A 117 -3.78 -0.47 16.05
CA THR A 117 -3.77 -1.03 14.71
C THR A 117 -5.21 -0.96 14.18
N SER A 118 -5.49 0.02 13.31
CA SER A 118 -6.80 0.34 12.71
C SER A 118 -7.65 1.35 13.49
N PHE A 119 -8.02 2.45 12.82
CA PHE A 119 -9.03 3.41 13.29
C PHE A 119 -10.41 2.76 13.53
N ALA A 120 -10.65 1.55 13.00
CA ALA A 120 -11.89 0.83 13.23
C ALA A 120 -12.03 0.33 14.68
N ASP A 121 -10.95 0.10 15.42
CA ASP A 121 -10.98 -0.39 16.80
C ASP A 121 -10.82 0.73 17.85
N ALA A 122 -10.80 1.99 17.43
CA ALA A 122 -10.74 3.13 18.36
C ALA A 122 -11.98 3.31 19.25
N GLU A 123 -13.04 2.51 19.05
CA GLU A 123 -14.33 2.67 19.75
C GLU A 123 -14.66 1.55 20.74
N TYR A 124 -13.78 0.55 20.93
CA TYR A 124 -13.94 -0.42 22.02
C TYR A 124 -12.60 -1.02 22.42
N ASP A 125 -12.14 -0.70 23.64
CA ASP A 125 -11.00 -1.34 24.31
C ASP A 125 -11.33 -2.81 24.57
N LEU A 126 -11.17 -3.68 23.56
CA LEU A 126 -11.02 -5.11 23.81
C LEU A 126 -9.59 -5.29 24.31
N SER A 127 -9.43 -5.61 25.60
CA SER A 127 -8.10 -5.75 26.20
C SER A 127 -7.28 -6.79 25.43
N PRO A 128 -5.97 -6.57 25.21
CA PRO A 128 -5.10 -7.55 24.52
C PRO A 128 -5.19 -8.96 25.11
N GLU A 129 -5.48 -9.04 26.41
CA GLU A 129 -5.65 -10.26 27.19
C GLU A 129 -6.89 -11.06 26.77
N ALA A 130 -8.04 -10.40 26.55
CA ALA A 130 -9.27 -11.07 26.11
C ALA A 130 -9.17 -11.63 24.68
N LEU A 131 -8.37 -10.99 23.83
CA LEU A 131 -8.09 -11.44 22.46
C LEU A 131 -7.20 -12.69 22.45
N ILE A 132 -6.20 -12.72 23.33
CA ILE A 132 -5.33 -13.88 23.57
C ILE A 132 -6.17 -15.04 24.14
N GLU A 133 -7.05 -14.77 25.09
CA GLU A 133 -7.96 -15.78 25.65
C GLU A 133 -8.90 -16.36 24.60
N GLU A 134 -9.43 -15.56 23.65
CA GLU A 134 -10.25 -16.08 22.55
C GLU A 134 -9.43 -17.04 21.65
N TYR A 135 -8.16 -16.74 21.38
CA TYR A 135 -7.27 -17.63 20.62
C TYR A 135 -6.87 -18.89 21.38
N HIS A 136 -6.64 -18.81 22.69
CA HIS A 136 -6.26 -19.97 23.51
C HIS A 136 -7.43 -20.88 23.87
N ASN A 137 -8.63 -20.30 24.04
CA ASN A 137 -9.86 -21.02 24.38
C ASN A 137 -10.59 -21.53 23.12
N SER A 138 -10.19 -21.04 21.94
CA SER A 138 -10.50 -21.66 20.66
C SER A 138 -9.87 -23.05 20.59
N GLY A 139 -10.69 -24.11 20.47
CA GLY A 139 -10.19 -25.49 20.36
C GLY A 139 -9.12 -25.68 19.26
N PRO A 140 -8.32 -26.76 19.32
CA PRO A 140 -7.15 -26.97 18.46
C PRO A 140 -7.46 -26.96 16.94
N ILE A 141 -8.70 -27.28 16.58
CA ILE A 141 -9.18 -27.27 15.18
C ILE A 141 -9.34 -25.82 14.67
N VAL A 142 -9.72 -24.91 15.55
CA VAL A 142 -10.00 -23.51 15.25
C VAL A 142 -8.67 -22.74 15.13
N THR A 143 -7.72 -22.99 16.03
CA THR A 143 -6.35 -22.46 15.93
C THR A 143 -5.61 -22.95 14.70
N ALA A 144 -5.80 -24.22 14.30
CA ALA A 144 -5.24 -24.75 13.06
C ALA A 144 -5.76 -23.99 11.83
N LYS A 145 -7.06 -23.67 11.76
CA LYS A 145 -7.64 -22.88 10.66
C LYS A 145 -7.01 -21.49 10.55
N TYR A 146 -6.70 -20.82 11.66
CA TYR A 146 -6.02 -19.53 11.66
C TYR A 146 -4.60 -19.62 11.13
N MET A 147 -3.83 -20.59 11.63
CA MET A 147 -2.47 -20.81 11.16
C MET A 147 -2.45 -21.14 9.66
N THR A 148 -3.38 -21.98 9.18
CA THR A 148 -3.51 -22.29 7.76
C THR A 148 -3.86 -21.06 6.92
N LEU A 149 -4.78 -20.19 7.37
CA LEU A 149 -5.12 -18.96 6.66
C LEU A 149 -3.92 -18.01 6.58
N ARG A 150 -3.20 -17.79 7.68
CA ARG A 150 -1.99 -16.94 7.71
C ARG A 150 -0.91 -17.48 6.79
N ILE A 151 -0.63 -18.78 6.83
CA ILE A 151 0.33 -19.43 5.93
C ILE A 151 -0.12 -19.27 4.48
N ALA A 152 -1.39 -19.51 4.18
CA ALA A 152 -1.92 -19.40 2.82
C ALA A 152 -1.73 -17.99 2.24
N VAL A 153 -2.01 -16.94 3.04
CA VAL A 153 -1.78 -15.55 2.62
C VAL A 153 -0.31 -15.28 2.32
N VAL A 154 0.60 -15.71 3.20
CA VAL A 154 2.05 -15.52 2.99
C VAL A 154 2.53 -16.27 1.75
N VAL A 155 2.03 -17.49 1.52
CA VAL A 155 2.34 -18.28 0.31
C VAL A 155 1.83 -17.57 -0.94
N ILE A 156 0.62 -17.03 -0.93
CA ILE A 156 0.07 -16.27 -2.07
C ILE A 156 0.95 -15.03 -2.36
N LEU A 157 1.32 -14.27 -1.32
CA LEU A 157 2.20 -13.11 -1.47
C LEU A 157 3.56 -13.50 -2.05
N LEU A 158 4.12 -14.64 -1.63
CA LEU A 158 5.37 -15.17 -2.17
C LEU A 158 5.25 -15.58 -3.64
N VAL A 159 4.16 -16.23 -4.04
CA VAL A 159 3.90 -16.60 -5.44
C VAL A 159 3.79 -15.35 -6.31
N ILE A 160 3.04 -14.34 -5.86
CA ILE A 160 2.92 -13.05 -6.54
C ILE A 160 4.30 -12.38 -6.67
N ALA A 161 5.11 -12.39 -5.62
CA ALA A 161 6.46 -11.82 -5.64
C ALA A 161 7.40 -12.52 -6.63
N ILE A 162 7.28 -13.83 -6.83
CA ILE A 162 8.06 -14.59 -7.81
C ILE A 162 7.63 -14.24 -9.24
N ILE A 163 6.31 -14.20 -9.49
CA ILE A 163 5.76 -13.95 -10.83
C ILE A 163 6.08 -12.53 -11.31
N PHE A 164 5.92 -11.53 -10.45
CA PHE A 164 6.03 -10.11 -10.83
C PHE A 164 7.38 -9.47 -10.49
N LYS A 165 8.41 -10.27 -10.20
CA LYS A 165 9.75 -9.77 -9.84
C LYS A 165 10.30 -8.77 -10.87
N ASP A 166 10.16 -9.09 -12.15
CA ASP A 166 10.78 -8.32 -13.24
C ASP A 166 9.93 -7.11 -13.68
N HIS A 167 8.66 -7.06 -13.27
CA HIS A 167 7.70 -5.99 -13.58
C HIS A 167 7.13 -5.32 -12.30
N PHE A 168 7.98 -5.13 -11.29
CA PHE A 168 7.56 -4.59 -9.99
C PHE A 168 6.93 -3.18 -10.08
N ILE A 169 7.42 -2.31 -10.98
CA ILE A 169 6.81 -0.99 -11.21
C ILE A 169 5.39 -1.15 -11.76
N ASP A 170 5.20 -1.97 -12.78
CA ASP A 170 3.89 -2.21 -13.36
C ASP A 170 2.92 -2.81 -12.32
N PHE A 171 3.40 -3.74 -11.48
CA PHE A 171 2.58 -4.29 -10.40
C PHE A 171 2.18 -3.20 -9.38
N THR A 172 3.12 -2.34 -9.00
CA THR A 172 2.88 -1.26 -8.03
C THR A 172 1.93 -0.22 -8.59
N ASP A 173 2.07 0.15 -9.86
CA ASP A 173 1.18 1.08 -10.56
C ASP A 173 -0.23 0.50 -10.73
N PHE A 174 -0.32 -0.79 -11.05
CA PHE A 174 -1.60 -1.50 -11.11
C PHE A 174 -2.31 -1.43 -9.75
N VAL A 175 -1.65 -1.86 -8.66
CA VAL A 175 -2.25 -1.89 -7.32
C VAL A 175 -2.55 -0.47 -6.80
N GLY A 176 -1.62 0.46 -7.00
CA GLY A 176 -1.75 1.85 -6.58
C GLY A 176 -2.91 2.56 -7.28
N ALA A 177 -3.07 2.37 -8.59
CA ALA A 177 -4.11 3.04 -9.38
C ALA A 177 -5.52 2.73 -8.87
N TRP A 178 -5.84 1.49 -8.51
CA TRP A 178 -7.17 1.14 -8.01
C TRP A 178 -7.30 1.31 -6.49
N ALA A 179 -6.29 0.93 -5.69
CA ALA A 179 -6.41 0.96 -4.24
C ALA A 179 -6.37 2.40 -3.70
N VAL A 180 -5.47 3.24 -4.21
CA VAL A 180 -5.34 4.64 -3.77
C VAL A 180 -6.50 5.48 -4.28
N SER A 181 -6.92 5.31 -5.54
CA SER A 181 -8.08 6.03 -6.07
C SER A 181 -9.35 5.69 -5.30
N MET A 182 -9.58 4.42 -4.97
CA MET A 182 -10.72 3.99 -4.19
C MET A 182 -10.66 4.51 -2.75
N ALA A 183 -9.55 4.31 -2.04
CA ALA A 183 -9.45 4.62 -0.61
C ALA A 183 -9.32 6.13 -0.32
N CYS A 184 -8.58 6.87 -1.16
CA CYS A 184 -8.21 8.26 -0.88
C CYS A 184 -9.06 9.29 -1.63
N ILE A 185 -9.75 8.90 -2.71
CA ILE A 185 -10.54 9.84 -3.54
C ILE A 185 -12.01 9.44 -3.56
N ILE A 186 -12.34 8.25 -4.09
CA ILE A 186 -13.73 7.86 -4.36
C ILE A 186 -14.52 7.69 -3.06
N LEU A 187 -13.98 6.94 -2.10
CA LEU A 187 -14.68 6.62 -0.86
C LEU A 187 -14.91 7.83 0.06
N PRO A 188 -13.92 8.75 0.27
CA PRO A 188 -14.16 9.98 1.02
C PRO A 188 -15.22 10.90 0.39
N ILE A 189 -15.18 11.09 -0.94
CA ILE A 189 -16.17 11.94 -1.63
C ILE A 189 -17.55 11.27 -1.61
N PHE A 190 -17.61 9.96 -1.79
CA PHE A 190 -18.86 9.20 -1.73
C PHE A 190 -19.52 9.29 -0.34
N PHE A 191 -18.74 9.13 0.74
CA PHE A 191 -19.26 9.28 2.10
C PHE A 191 -19.65 10.72 2.42
N TYR A 192 -18.90 11.71 1.94
CA TYR A 192 -19.28 13.11 2.06
C TYR A 192 -20.65 13.38 1.42
N PHE A 193 -20.88 12.87 0.21
CA PHE A 193 -22.17 12.98 -0.45
C PHE A 193 -23.28 12.22 0.26
N LYS A 194 -23.01 11.02 0.76
CA LYS A 194 -24.01 10.24 1.52
C LYS A 194 -24.45 10.95 2.79
N VAL A 195 -23.52 11.58 3.53
CA VAL A 195 -23.82 12.24 4.80
C VAL A 195 -24.49 13.61 4.60
N PHE A 196 -23.99 14.43 3.67
CA PHE A 196 -24.47 15.81 3.51
C PHE A 196 -25.42 16.01 2.33
N TRP A 197 -26.01 14.94 1.80
CA TRP A 197 -26.83 14.98 0.58
C TRP A 197 -27.87 16.10 0.56
N ASN A 198 -28.55 16.37 1.68
CA ASN A 198 -29.61 17.37 1.72
C ASN A 198 -29.12 18.80 2.03
N ARG A 199 -27.86 18.97 2.47
CA ARG A 199 -27.27 20.26 2.86
C ARG A 199 -26.33 20.82 1.79
N THR A 200 -25.76 19.97 0.95
CA THR A 200 -24.78 20.36 -0.07
C THR A 200 -25.45 21.02 -1.28
N PRO A 201 -24.98 22.20 -1.73
CA PRO A 201 -25.48 22.85 -2.93
C PRO A 201 -25.17 22.04 -4.19
N TRP A 202 -25.95 22.26 -5.25
CA TRP A 202 -25.89 21.43 -6.47
C TRP A 202 -24.53 21.51 -7.20
N TYR A 203 -23.81 22.64 -7.10
CA TYR A 203 -22.51 22.81 -7.74
C TYR A 203 -21.43 21.91 -7.12
N GLU A 204 -21.40 21.77 -5.80
CA GLU A 204 -20.46 20.88 -5.08
C GLU A 204 -20.72 19.41 -5.42
N LYS A 205 -22.00 19.03 -5.56
CA LYS A 205 -22.38 17.69 -6.01
C LYS A 205 -21.90 17.40 -7.43
N ALA A 206 -22.08 18.36 -8.34
CA ALA A 206 -21.62 18.21 -9.72
C ALA A 206 -20.09 18.09 -9.81
N VAL A 207 -19.35 18.94 -9.09
CA VAL A 207 -17.88 18.91 -9.08
C VAL A 207 -17.35 17.61 -8.46
N GLY A 208 -17.86 17.18 -7.31
CA GLY A 208 -17.37 15.94 -6.70
C GLY A 208 -17.77 14.69 -7.50
N ALA A 209 -18.96 14.67 -8.12
CA ALA A 209 -19.34 13.58 -9.02
C ALA A 209 -18.43 13.53 -10.26
N PHE A 210 -18.09 14.69 -10.83
CA PHE A 210 -17.14 14.79 -11.93
C PHE A 210 -15.75 14.28 -11.55
N ILE A 211 -15.24 14.64 -10.36
CA ILE A 211 -13.95 14.13 -9.85
C ILE A 211 -13.99 12.61 -9.69
N ILE A 212 -15.07 12.04 -9.12
CA ILE A 212 -15.23 10.59 -9.00
C ILE A 212 -15.17 9.93 -10.38
N VAL A 213 -15.91 10.45 -11.37
CA VAL A 213 -15.95 9.87 -12.72
C VAL A 213 -14.59 9.91 -13.40
N ILE A 214 -13.88 11.04 -13.31
CA ILE A 214 -12.54 11.18 -13.91
C ILE A 214 -11.54 10.28 -13.20
N CYS A 215 -11.50 10.27 -11.88
CA CYS A 215 -10.56 9.44 -11.13
C CYS A 215 -10.84 7.95 -11.32
N ALA A 216 -12.10 7.54 -11.42
CA ALA A 216 -12.46 6.17 -11.76
C ALA A 216 -12.05 5.83 -13.20
N GLY A 217 -12.30 6.72 -14.17
CA GLY A 217 -11.91 6.51 -15.57
C GLY A 217 -10.40 6.42 -15.75
N LEU A 218 -9.63 7.33 -15.15
CA LEU A 218 -8.17 7.30 -15.17
C LEU A 218 -7.62 6.08 -14.41
N GLY A 219 -8.22 5.73 -13.27
CA GLY A 219 -7.86 4.53 -12.51
C GLY A 219 -8.03 3.27 -13.36
N VAL A 220 -9.21 3.09 -13.98
CA VAL A 220 -9.48 1.97 -14.89
C VAL A 220 -8.53 1.96 -16.08
N TYR A 221 -8.23 3.14 -16.66
CA TYR A 221 -7.29 3.25 -17.76
C TYR A 221 -5.90 2.75 -17.38
N VAL A 222 -5.33 3.24 -16.28
CA VAL A 222 -3.99 2.83 -15.80
C VAL A 222 -3.99 1.35 -15.43
N THR A 223 -5.01 0.88 -14.70
CA THR A 223 -5.16 -0.54 -14.36
C THR A 223 -5.23 -1.42 -15.61
N TYR A 224 -5.91 -0.97 -16.67
CA TYR A 224 -6.00 -1.70 -17.93
C TYR A 224 -4.68 -1.70 -18.71
N THR A 225 -4.03 -0.55 -18.90
CA THR A 225 -2.77 -0.46 -19.63
C THR A 225 -1.67 -1.25 -18.95
N THR A 226 -1.56 -1.11 -17.63
CA THR A 226 -0.55 -1.77 -16.85
C THR A 226 -0.86 -3.25 -16.68
N GLY A 227 -2.13 -3.63 -16.49
CA GLY A 227 -2.56 -5.03 -16.46
C GLY A 227 -2.29 -5.75 -17.79
N LYS A 228 -2.48 -5.09 -18.93
CA LYS A 228 -2.11 -5.64 -20.24
C LYS A 228 -0.63 -5.96 -20.32
N ASN A 229 0.22 -5.05 -19.85
CA ASN A 229 1.67 -5.27 -19.82
C ASN A 229 2.05 -6.40 -18.85
N LEU A 230 1.39 -6.47 -17.69
CA LEU A 230 1.67 -7.41 -16.62
C LEU A 230 1.28 -8.86 -16.96
N PHE A 231 0.15 -9.07 -17.64
CA PHE A 231 -0.43 -10.40 -17.86
C PHE A 231 -0.29 -10.93 -19.29
N LEU A 232 -0.09 -10.08 -20.29
CA LEU A 232 -0.02 -10.50 -21.71
C LEU A 232 1.38 -10.42 -22.32
N ASN A 233 2.29 -9.61 -21.75
CA ASN A 233 3.67 -9.46 -22.23
C ASN A 233 4.69 -10.04 -21.23
N ILE A 234 4.45 -11.27 -20.76
CA ILE A 234 5.32 -11.95 -19.76
C ILE A 234 6.75 -12.18 -20.32
N VAL A 235 6.90 -12.18 -21.65
CA VAL A 235 8.20 -12.16 -22.33
C VAL A 235 8.36 -10.78 -22.97
N SER A 236 8.82 -9.80 -22.19
CA SER A 236 9.21 -8.51 -22.75
C SER A 236 10.48 -8.71 -23.58
N ASP A 237 10.34 -8.63 -24.92
CA ASP A 237 11.45 -8.69 -25.89
C ASP A 237 12.40 -7.46 -25.76
N LYS A 238 12.04 -6.48 -24.92
CA LYS A 238 12.82 -5.27 -24.64
C LYS A 238 13.31 -5.26 -23.20
N THR A 239 14.63 -5.14 -23.02
CA THR A 239 15.31 -5.00 -21.72
C THR A 239 15.09 -3.61 -21.11
N PHE A 240 14.91 -2.58 -21.94
CA PHE A 240 14.63 -1.20 -21.53
C PHE A 240 13.35 -0.67 -22.18
N PRO A 241 12.18 -0.82 -21.52
CA PRO A 241 10.87 -0.54 -22.12
C PRO A 241 10.62 0.95 -22.37
N TYR A 242 11.33 1.84 -21.66
CA TYR A 242 11.16 3.27 -21.78
C TYR A 242 11.99 3.89 -22.92
N CYS A 243 12.84 3.10 -23.58
CA CYS A 243 13.83 3.63 -24.54
C CYS A 243 13.42 3.52 -26.01
N PRO A 244 13.92 4.45 -26.85
CA PRO A 244 13.74 4.35 -28.29
C PRO A 244 14.26 2.99 -28.80
N SER A 245 13.72 2.50 -29.91
CA SER A 245 14.03 1.17 -30.48
C SER A 245 15.50 0.90 -30.78
N ASP A 246 16.35 1.92 -30.80
CA ASP A 246 17.79 1.77 -31.00
C ASP A 246 18.56 1.43 -29.71
N TYR A 247 17.94 1.61 -28.53
CA TYR A 247 18.56 1.51 -27.20
C TYR A 247 17.78 0.62 -26.22
N ASP A 248 16.82 -0.17 -26.73
CA ASP A 248 15.90 -1.00 -25.95
C ASP A 248 16.51 -2.34 -25.50
N MET A 249 17.66 -2.72 -26.06
CA MET A 249 18.30 -4.03 -25.82
C MET A 249 19.62 -3.94 -25.04
N VAL A 250 20.39 -2.86 -25.17
CA VAL A 250 21.73 -2.73 -24.57
C VAL A 250 21.97 -1.36 -23.90
N VAL A 251 22.79 -1.36 -22.85
CA VAL A 251 23.10 -0.14 -22.07
C VAL A 251 23.78 0.91 -22.94
N TYR A 252 23.40 2.19 -22.77
CA TYR A 252 23.98 3.34 -23.50
C TYR A 252 25.52 3.40 -23.44
N THR A 253 26.11 2.92 -22.34
CA THR A 253 27.55 2.95 -22.10
C THR A 253 28.31 1.75 -22.66
N ASN A 254 27.65 0.86 -23.43
CA ASN A 254 28.30 -0.28 -24.05
C ASN A 254 29.03 0.15 -25.34
N GLU A 255 30.31 0.49 -25.19
CA GLU A 255 31.16 0.89 -26.31
C GLU A 255 31.39 -0.23 -27.34
N THR A 256 31.27 -1.51 -26.97
CA THR A 256 31.45 -2.62 -27.92
C THR A 256 30.29 -2.78 -28.91
N PHE A 257 29.09 -2.37 -28.51
CA PHE A 257 27.89 -2.44 -29.36
C PHE A 257 27.72 -1.18 -30.20
N TYR A 258 27.96 0.01 -29.62
CA TYR A 258 27.79 1.29 -30.32
C TYR A 258 29.07 1.78 -31.01
N GLY A 259 30.25 1.26 -30.68
CA GLY A 259 31.53 1.65 -31.30
C GLY A 259 31.78 1.06 -32.69
N ASN A 260 30.90 0.19 -33.19
CA ASN A 260 30.96 -0.41 -34.53
C ASN A 260 29.90 0.15 -35.51
N LYS A 261 29.25 1.27 -35.19
CA LYS A 261 28.37 2.02 -36.10
C LYS A 261 29.03 3.30 -36.57
#